data_AF-A0A6I1K3B6-F1
#
_entry.id   AF-A0A6I1K3B6-F1
#
_cell.length_a   1.000
_cell.length_b   1.000
_cell.length_c   1.000
_cell.angle_alpha   90.00
_cell.angle_beta   90.00
_cell.angle_gamma   90.00
#
_symmetry.space_group_name_H-M   'P 1'
#
loop_
_entity.id
_entity.type
_entity.pdbx_description
1 polymer ?
#
loop_
_entity_poly.entity_id
_entity_poly.type
_entity_poly.pdbx_seq_one_letter_code
_entity_poly.pdbx_strand_id
1 'polypeptide(L)'
;MKTLRKHARAAMLLVIGIALSFIALHAGEFSYYSICQSCGKWRTTRVIGVHAWNWSLLTRHEERDTPLSLLLWKDGIGKPHEHVWLFGQGGGNGVKCAIGHGRHLAGNVNDPTLVQFLADARKFGQGQVASNVLAVAMNPKTSYDARHLVSGYPETGFATRGYFLDWMRENESYLEWRNEIIRAGNTGSVVETSAANERP
;
A
#
# COMPACT_ATOMS: atom_id res chain seq x y z
N MET A 1 -7.32 -7.40 63.51
CA MET A 1 -7.59 -6.49 62.35
C MET A 1 -6.34 -6.00 61.61
N LYS A 2 -5.22 -5.62 62.25
CA LYS A 2 -4.01 -5.11 61.55
C LYS A 2 -3.30 -6.15 60.66
N THR A 3 -3.33 -7.43 61.03
CA THR A 3 -2.70 -8.54 60.29
C THR A 3 -3.42 -8.86 58.98
N LEU A 4 -4.75 -8.94 59.00
CA LEU A 4 -5.61 -9.13 57.82
C LEU A 4 -5.32 -8.11 56.70
N ARG A 5 -5.15 -6.83 57.06
CA ARG A 5 -4.82 -5.77 56.07
C ARG A 5 -3.44 -5.95 55.43
N LYS A 6 -2.47 -6.52 56.15
CA LYS A 6 -1.12 -6.78 55.59
C LYS A 6 -1.16 -7.92 54.58
N HIS A 7 -1.84 -9.02 54.91
CA HIS A 7 -2.00 -10.15 54.00
C HIS A 7 -2.78 -9.76 52.74
N ALA A 8 -3.84 -8.95 52.87
CA ALA A 8 -4.58 -8.44 51.72
C ALA A 8 -3.71 -7.60 50.76
N ARG A 9 -2.84 -6.72 51.31
CA ARG A 9 -1.92 -5.93 50.49
C ARG A 9 -0.87 -6.79 49.78
N ALA A 10 -0.29 -7.77 50.48
CA ALA A 10 0.68 -8.68 49.90
C ALA A 10 0.06 -9.52 48.76
N ALA A 11 -1.15 -10.04 48.97
CA ALA A 11 -1.89 -10.77 47.94
C ALA A 11 -2.22 -9.89 46.72
N MET A 12 -2.67 -8.66 46.94
CA MET A 12 -2.95 -7.71 45.86
C MET A 12 -1.70 -7.40 45.02
N LEU A 13 -0.54 -7.16 45.66
CA LEU A 13 0.72 -6.92 44.96
C LEU A 13 1.18 -8.15 44.17
N LEU A 14 1.00 -9.35 44.71
CA LEU A 14 1.32 -10.60 44.00
C LEU A 14 0.47 -10.76 42.74
N VAL A 15 -0.85 -10.54 42.85
CA VAL A 15 -1.77 -10.62 41.69
C VAL A 15 -1.40 -9.59 40.62
N ILE A 16 -1.07 -8.36 41.03
CA ILE A 16 -0.59 -7.32 40.10
C ILE A 16 0.71 -7.76 39.42
N GLY A 17 1.66 -8.31 40.19
CA GLY A 17 2.93 -8.81 39.65
C GLY A 17 2.73 -9.91 38.60
N ILE A 18 1.88 -10.90 38.90
CA ILE A 18 1.54 -11.98 37.95
C ILE A 18 0.88 -11.41 36.69
N ALA A 19 -0.07 -10.49 36.84
CA ALA A 19 -0.72 -9.86 35.69
C ALA A 19 0.26 -9.09 34.80
N LEU A 20 1.19 -8.32 35.39
CA LEU A 20 2.21 -7.59 34.65
C LEU A 20 3.21 -8.53 33.95
N SER A 21 3.65 -9.61 34.61
CA SER A 21 4.50 -10.62 33.98
C SER A 21 3.81 -11.30 32.81
N PHE A 22 2.52 -11.61 32.94
CA PHE A 22 1.74 -12.20 31.85
C PHE A 22 1.59 -11.22 30.67
N ILE A 23 1.26 -9.96 30.95
CA ILE A 23 1.20 -8.90 29.92
C ILE A 23 2.56 -8.78 29.22
N ALA A 24 3.67 -8.78 29.95
CA ALA A 24 5.01 -8.66 29.37
C ALA A 24 5.39 -9.86 28.50
N LEU A 25 5.04 -11.09 28.90
CA LEU A 25 5.31 -12.31 28.14
C LEU A 25 4.50 -12.40 26.84
N HIS A 26 3.31 -11.81 26.82
CA HIS A 26 2.41 -11.83 25.67
C HIS A 26 2.36 -10.50 24.89
N ALA A 27 3.12 -9.51 25.35
CA ALA A 27 3.32 -8.28 24.63
C ALA A 27 4.16 -8.58 23.39
N GLY A 28 3.70 -8.10 22.25
CA GLY A 28 4.48 -8.17 21.03
C GLY A 28 4.16 -7.00 20.11
N GLU A 29 4.96 -6.91 19.06
CA GLU A 29 4.85 -5.88 18.05
C GLU A 29 4.34 -6.50 16.75
N PHE A 30 3.31 -5.88 16.19
CA PHE A 30 2.86 -6.13 14.83
C PHE A 30 3.12 -4.89 13.99
N SER A 31 3.92 -5.04 12.94
CA SER A 31 4.22 -3.97 12.00
C SER A 31 3.66 -4.29 10.62
N TYR A 32 3.12 -3.28 9.94
CA TYR A 32 2.65 -3.43 8.57
C TYR A 32 2.83 -2.15 7.78
N TYR A 33 2.81 -2.27 6.46
CA TYR A 33 2.71 -1.11 5.59
C TYR A 33 1.39 -1.10 4.84
N SER A 34 1.00 0.10 4.45
CA SER A 34 -0.16 0.37 3.61
C SER A 34 0.17 1.45 2.60
N ILE A 35 -0.44 1.38 1.43
CA ILE A 35 -0.22 2.31 0.33
C ILE A 35 -1.51 3.07 0.07
N CYS A 36 -1.45 4.39 -0.06
CA CYS A 36 -2.61 5.16 -0.46
C CYS A 36 -2.93 4.85 -1.93
N GLN A 37 -4.16 4.39 -2.19
CA GLN A 37 -4.59 4.03 -3.55
C GLN A 37 -4.57 5.23 -4.52
N SER A 38 -4.77 6.45 -4.00
CA SER A 38 -4.94 7.65 -4.84
C SER A 38 -3.62 8.37 -5.16
N CYS A 39 -2.71 8.53 -4.19
CA CYS A 39 -1.41 9.20 -4.42
C CYS A 39 -0.18 8.29 -4.33
N GLY A 40 -0.33 7.03 -3.93
CA GLY A 40 0.81 6.13 -3.76
C GLY A 40 1.73 6.48 -2.57
N LYS A 41 1.30 7.36 -1.65
CA LYS A 41 2.01 7.56 -0.37
C LYS A 41 2.10 6.25 0.39
N TRP A 42 3.15 6.13 1.20
CA TRP A 42 3.42 4.96 2.01
C TRP A 42 3.19 5.27 3.48
N ARG A 43 2.42 4.42 4.17
CA ARG A 43 2.26 4.47 5.63
C ARG A 43 2.73 3.19 6.26
N THR A 44 3.70 3.30 7.16
CA THR A 44 4.10 2.21 8.05
C THR A 44 3.34 2.36 9.35
N THR A 45 2.73 1.28 9.84
CA THR A 45 2.05 1.23 11.12
C THR A 45 2.71 0.20 12.02
N ARG A 46 2.95 0.57 13.27
CA ARG A 46 3.42 -0.32 14.33
C ARG A 46 2.36 -0.35 15.43
N VAL A 47 1.93 -1.56 15.78
CA VAL A 47 0.96 -1.84 16.84
C VAL A 47 1.67 -2.65 17.91
N ILE A 48 1.79 -2.07 19.10
CA ILE A 48 2.24 -2.78 20.30
C ILE A 48 0.98 -3.22 21.04
N GLY A 49 0.88 -4.51 21.35
CA GLY A 49 -0.32 -5.06 21.93
C GLY A 49 -0.08 -6.37 22.66
N VAL A 50 -1.12 -6.85 23.33
CA VAL A 50 -1.11 -8.17 23.98
C VAL A 50 -1.86 -9.15 23.09
N HIS A 51 -1.13 -10.07 22.46
CA HIS A 51 -1.68 -10.93 21.42
C HIS A 51 -2.77 -11.88 21.92
N ALA A 52 -2.69 -12.31 23.19
CA ALA A 52 -3.66 -13.22 23.79
C ALA A 52 -5.10 -12.65 23.83
N TRP A 53 -5.25 -11.32 23.80
CA TRP A 53 -6.54 -10.63 23.96
C TRP A 53 -6.91 -9.71 22.80
N ASN A 54 -6.12 -9.69 21.71
CA ASN A 54 -6.28 -8.73 20.61
C ASN A 54 -6.32 -7.26 21.07
N TRP A 55 -5.60 -6.94 22.15
CA TRP A 55 -5.56 -5.58 22.69
C TRP A 55 -4.43 -4.79 22.06
N SER A 56 -4.78 -3.68 21.42
CA SER A 56 -3.83 -2.64 20.98
C SER A 56 -3.57 -1.70 22.15
N LEU A 57 -2.32 -1.66 22.64
CA LEU A 57 -1.90 -0.73 23.70
C LEU A 57 -1.41 0.59 23.09
N LEU A 58 -0.64 0.49 22.01
CA LEU A 58 -0.09 1.64 21.33
C LEU A 58 -0.10 1.39 19.83
N THR A 59 -0.63 2.34 19.07
CA THR A 59 -0.54 2.35 17.61
C THR A 59 0.20 3.60 17.18
N ARG A 60 1.26 3.42 16.39
CA ARG A 60 2.05 4.51 15.79
C ARG A 60 1.99 4.37 14.27
N HIS A 61 1.75 5.49 13.60
CA HIS A 61 1.81 5.58 12.15
C HIS A 61 2.94 6.53 11.74
N GLU A 62 3.61 6.18 10.65
CA GLU A 62 4.61 7.00 10.00
C GLU A 62 4.28 7.04 8.51
N GLU A 63 4.08 8.24 7.98
CA GLU A 63 3.83 8.46 6.57
C GLU A 63 5.11 8.95 5.89
N ARG A 64 5.39 8.42 4.71
CA ARG A 64 6.50 8.85 3.87
C ARG A 64 6.03 9.02 2.44
N ASP A 65 6.58 10.02 1.78
CA ASP A 65 6.42 10.17 0.34
C ASP A 65 7.19 9.09 -0.41
N THR A 66 6.65 8.70 -1.55
CA THR A 66 7.27 7.76 -2.50
C THR A 66 7.70 8.53 -3.75
N PRO A 67 8.63 7.99 -4.55
CA PRO A 67 8.98 8.58 -5.84
C PRO A 67 7.74 8.90 -6.70
N LEU A 68 6.75 8.01 -6.70
CA LEU A 68 5.50 8.26 -7.41
C LEU A 68 4.69 9.40 -6.78
N SER A 69 4.50 9.42 -5.45
CA SER A 69 3.71 10.49 -4.82
C SER A 69 4.34 11.86 -5.07
N LEU A 70 5.67 11.96 -4.99
CA LEU A 70 6.42 13.18 -5.29
C LEU A 70 6.22 13.65 -6.73
N LEU A 71 6.26 12.73 -7.72
CA LEU A 71 5.96 13.06 -9.11
C LEU A 71 4.52 13.60 -9.26
N LEU A 72 3.54 12.93 -8.66
CA LEU A 72 2.14 13.36 -8.75
C LEU A 72 1.92 14.75 -8.13
N TRP A 73 2.55 15.03 -7.00
CA TRP A 73 2.52 16.37 -6.38
C TRP A 73 3.19 17.42 -7.26
N LYS A 74 4.39 17.13 -7.78
CA LYS A 74 5.14 18.05 -8.66
C LYS A 74 4.36 18.42 -9.91
N ASP A 75 3.65 17.46 -10.50
CA ASP A 75 2.87 17.66 -11.73
C ASP A 75 1.46 18.23 -11.47
N GLY A 76 1.12 18.56 -10.21
CA GLY A 76 -0.19 19.12 -9.84
C GLY A 76 -1.37 18.15 -9.96
N ILE A 77 -1.08 16.85 -10.09
CA ILE A 77 -2.09 15.79 -10.25
C ILE A 77 -2.47 15.21 -8.88
N GLY A 78 -1.50 15.14 -7.96
CA GLY A 78 -1.73 14.88 -6.56
C GLY A 78 -2.43 16.09 -5.94
N LYS A 79 -3.74 16.01 -5.75
CA LYS A 79 -4.48 16.97 -4.92
C LYS A 79 -4.52 16.48 -3.48
N PRO A 80 -4.56 17.39 -2.48
CA PRO A 80 -4.89 17.01 -1.11
C PRO A 80 -6.18 16.18 -1.09
N HIS A 81 -6.13 15.03 -0.42
CA HIS A 81 -7.27 14.13 -0.30
C HIS A 81 -7.18 13.33 0.99
N GLU A 82 -8.30 12.78 1.42
CA GLU A 82 -8.32 11.76 2.44
C GLU A 82 -7.68 10.47 1.91
N HIS A 83 -6.72 9.94 2.66
CA HIS A 83 -5.97 8.78 2.21
C HIS A 83 -6.75 7.48 2.42
N VAL A 84 -7.07 6.81 1.32
CA VAL A 84 -7.57 5.43 1.32
C VAL A 84 -6.38 4.46 1.36
N TRP A 85 -6.09 3.91 2.54
CA TRP A 85 -4.95 3.04 2.78
C TRP A 85 -5.27 1.59 2.47
N LEU A 86 -4.58 1.02 1.48
CA LEU A 86 -4.64 -0.40 1.17
C LEU A 86 -3.54 -1.13 1.93
N PHE A 87 -3.94 -2.07 2.80
CA PHE A 87 -3.02 -2.93 3.53
C PHE A 87 -2.15 -3.72 2.55
N GLY A 88 -0.83 -3.61 2.68
CA GLY A 88 0.10 -4.27 1.78
C GLY A 88 0.65 -5.58 2.35
N GLN A 89 1.50 -5.47 3.36
CA GLN A 89 1.99 -6.64 4.09
C GLN A 89 2.29 -6.25 5.54
N GLY A 90 2.13 -7.22 6.43
CA GLY A 90 2.47 -7.08 7.83
C GLY A 90 2.99 -8.37 8.45
N GLY A 91 3.60 -8.21 9.61
CA GLY A 91 4.14 -9.29 10.41
C GLY A 91 4.46 -8.85 11.83
N GLY A 92 4.58 -9.83 12.71
CA GLY A 92 4.93 -9.62 14.11
C GLY A 92 5.69 -10.82 14.64
N ASN A 93 6.50 -10.60 15.68
CA ASN A 93 7.28 -11.65 16.34
C ASN A 93 8.10 -12.53 15.36
N GLY A 94 8.68 -11.90 14.33
CA GLY A 94 9.52 -12.58 13.33
C GLY A 94 8.78 -13.28 12.19
N VAL A 95 7.44 -13.27 12.15
CA VAL A 95 6.65 -13.95 11.09
C VAL A 95 5.85 -12.95 10.26
N LYS A 96 5.99 -13.02 8.92
CA LYS A 96 5.20 -12.24 7.96
C LYS A 96 3.91 -12.99 7.62
N CYS A 97 2.86 -12.81 8.44
CA CYS A 97 1.62 -13.59 8.29
C CYS A 97 0.51 -12.89 7.50
N ALA A 98 0.60 -11.58 7.24
CA ALA A 98 -0.51 -10.83 6.66
C ALA A 98 -0.13 -10.23 5.32
N ILE A 99 -0.91 -10.54 4.27
CA ILE A 99 -0.75 -10.02 2.91
C ILE A 99 -2.11 -9.45 2.49
N GLY A 100 -2.12 -8.24 1.93
CA GLY A 100 -3.34 -7.66 1.36
C GLY A 100 -3.13 -7.01 0.01
N HIS A 101 -4.20 -6.39 -0.48
CA HIS A 101 -4.30 -5.85 -1.84
C HIS A 101 -3.26 -4.75 -2.15
N GLY A 102 -2.74 -4.06 -1.14
CA GLY A 102 -1.72 -3.03 -1.31
C GLY A 102 -0.31 -3.56 -1.63
N ARG A 103 -0.05 -4.87 -1.52
CA ARG A 103 1.32 -5.42 -1.66
C ARG A 103 1.88 -5.16 -3.05
N HIS A 104 1.02 -5.23 -4.07
CA HIS A 104 1.41 -5.07 -5.47
C HIS A 104 1.67 -3.59 -5.80
N LEU A 105 0.98 -2.67 -5.12
CA LEU A 105 1.20 -1.23 -5.24
C LEU A 105 2.56 -0.80 -4.71
N ALA A 106 3.04 -1.42 -3.62
CA ALA A 106 4.35 -1.11 -3.03
C ALA A 106 5.48 -1.18 -4.06
N GLY A 107 5.36 -2.12 -4.98
CA GLY A 107 6.32 -2.29 -6.04
C GLY A 107 6.33 -1.16 -7.05
N ASN A 108 5.15 -0.65 -7.43
CA ASN A 108 4.98 0.40 -8.43
C ASN A 108 5.32 1.78 -7.88
N VAL A 109 4.88 2.09 -6.66
CA VAL A 109 5.07 3.44 -6.09
C VAL A 109 6.54 3.79 -5.81
N ASN A 110 7.40 2.78 -5.68
CA ASN A 110 8.85 2.93 -5.49
C ASN A 110 9.67 2.61 -6.74
N ASP A 111 9.04 2.32 -7.88
CA ASP A 111 9.75 1.94 -9.10
C ASP A 111 10.24 3.20 -9.86
N PRO A 112 11.57 3.45 -9.90
CA PRO A 112 12.11 4.64 -10.57
C PRO A 112 11.86 4.62 -12.08
N THR A 113 11.85 3.44 -12.71
CA THR A 113 11.62 3.28 -14.14
C THR A 113 10.19 3.66 -14.50
N LEU A 114 9.22 3.20 -13.71
CA LEU A 114 7.82 3.60 -13.88
C LEU A 114 7.63 5.11 -13.70
N VAL A 115 8.25 5.69 -12.67
CA VAL A 115 8.17 7.13 -12.40
C VAL A 115 8.79 7.94 -13.53
N GLN A 116 9.95 7.52 -14.05
CA GLN A 116 10.61 8.18 -15.17
C GLN A 116 9.77 8.07 -16.45
N PHE A 117 9.18 6.92 -16.74
CA PHE A 117 8.24 6.75 -17.86
C PHE A 117 7.06 7.72 -17.75
N LEU A 118 6.42 7.80 -16.58
CA LEU A 118 5.27 8.70 -16.38
C LEU A 118 5.68 10.18 -16.57
N ALA A 119 6.87 10.55 -16.11
CA ALA A 119 7.42 11.89 -16.28
C ALA A 119 7.70 12.21 -17.75
N ASP A 120 8.38 11.32 -18.48
CA ASP A 120 8.71 11.52 -19.90
C ASP A 120 7.45 11.50 -20.78
N ALA A 121 6.49 10.60 -20.51
CA ALA A 121 5.21 10.58 -21.20
C ALA A 121 4.49 11.94 -21.09
N ARG A 122 4.44 12.54 -19.89
CA ARG A 122 3.86 13.87 -19.71
C ARG A 122 4.67 14.96 -20.40
N LYS A 123 6.00 14.97 -20.18
CA LYS A 123 6.94 15.92 -20.80
C LYS A 123 6.82 15.96 -22.32
N PHE A 124 6.57 14.82 -22.96
CA PHE A 124 6.48 14.68 -24.42
C PHE A 124 5.04 14.73 -24.97
N GLY A 125 4.07 15.16 -24.16
CA GLY A 125 2.68 15.41 -24.58
C GLY A 125 1.77 14.17 -24.62
N GLN A 126 2.21 13.06 -24.03
CA GLN A 126 1.48 11.78 -23.94
C GLN A 126 0.77 11.63 -22.59
N GLY A 127 0.10 12.69 -22.14
CA GLY A 127 -0.56 12.74 -20.82
C GLY A 127 -1.65 11.68 -20.64
N GLN A 128 -2.35 11.30 -21.71
CA GLN A 128 -3.36 10.23 -21.66
C GLN A 128 -2.72 8.86 -21.42
N VAL A 129 -1.59 8.57 -22.08
CA VAL A 129 -0.82 7.33 -21.88
C VAL A 129 -0.33 7.26 -20.44
N ALA A 130 0.25 8.35 -19.92
CA ALA A 130 0.68 8.44 -18.52
C ALA A 130 -0.48 8.18 -17.54
N SER A 131 -1.66 8.73 -17.83
CA SER A 131 -2.86 8.55 -16.98
C SER A 131 -3.36 7.11 -17.00
N ASN A 132 -3.36 6.45 -18.17
CA ASN A 132 -3.75 5.05 -18.31
C ASN A 132 -2.78 4.12 -17.56
N VAL A 133 -1.47 4.32 -17.75
CA VAL A 133 -0.44 3.54 -17.05
C VAL A 133 -0.51 3.75 -15.54
N LEU A 134 -0.70 4.99 -15.08
CA LEU A 134 -0.90 5.29 -13.67
C LEU A 134 -2.15 4.58 -13.10
N ALA A 135 -3.25 4.57 -13.84
CA ALA A 135 -4.47 3.89 -13.41
C ALA A 135 -4.25 2.37 -13.24
N VAL A 136 -3.48 1.73 -14.13
CA VAL A 136 -3.08 0.32 -13.99
C VAL A 136 -2.18 0.13 -12.77
N ALA A 137 -1.17 1.00 -12.63
CA ALA A 137 -0.19 0.93 -11.55
C ALA A 137 -0.79 1.09 -10.16
N MET A 138 -1.86 1.89 -10.05
CA MET A 138 -2.54 2.20 -8.79
C MET A 138 -3.77 1.34 -8.51
N ASN A 139 -4.16 0.45 -9.44
CA ASN A 139 -5.28 -0.47 -9.23
C ASN A 139 -4.79 -1.80 -8.62
N PRO A 140 -5.25 -2.20 -7.42
CA PRO A 140 -4.78 -3.42 -6.76
C PRO A 140 -5.01 -4.70 -7.56
N LYS A 141 -5.98 -4.74 -8.49
CA LYS A 141 -6.27 -5.91 -9.33
C LYS A 141 -5.31 -6.06 -10.53
N THR A 142 -4.81 -4.94 -11.06
CA THR A 142 -3.98 -4.93 -12.29
C THR A 142 -2.54 -4.46 -12.04
N SER A 143 -2.26 -3.94 -10.84
CA SER A 143 -0.97 -3.35 -10.48
C SER A 143 0.21 -4.31 -10.55
N TYR A 144 -0.02 -5.61 -10.41
CA TYR A 144 1.02 -6.63 -10.61
C TYR A 144 1.64 -6.52 -12.00
N ASP A 145 0.81 -6.24 -13.01
CA ASP A 145 1.28 -6.17 -14.38
C ASP A 145 1.97 -4.84 -14.66
N ALA A 146 1.69 -3.76 -13.92
CA ALA A 146 2.12 -2.40 -14.29
C ALA A 146 3.63 -2.26 -14.51
N ARG A 147 4.47 -2.98 -13.76
CA ARG A 147 5.93 -2.98 -13.95
C ARG A 147 6.36 -3.45 -15.33
N HIS A 148 5.65 -4.43 -15.88
CA HIS A 148 6.02 -4.93 -17.20
C HIS A 148 5.63 -3.92 -18.31
N LEU A 149 4.78 -2.90 -18.05
CA LEU A 149 4.50 -1.81 -19.01
C LEU A 149 5.73 -0.98 -19.36
N VAL A 150 6.68 -0.94 -18.44
CA VAL A 150 7.92 -0.18 -18.59
C VAL A 150 9.12 -1.11 -18.69
N SER A 151 8.88 -2.39 -19.02
CA SER A 151 9.95 -3.34 -19.31
C SER A 151 10.69 -2.89 -20.57
N GLY A 152 12.02 -2.82 -20.50
CA GLY A 152 12.84 -2.30 -21.60
C GLY A 152 12.82 -0.77 -21.74
N TYR A 153 12.22 -0.05 -20.79
CA TYR A 153 12.38 1.39 -20.69
C TYR A 153 13.83 1.72 -20.27
N PRO A 154 14.51 2.67 -20.94
CA PRO A 154 15.89 3.03 -20.61
C PRO A 154 15.96 3.66 -19.21
N GLU A 155 16.93 3.22 -18.39
CA GLU A 155 17.09 3.70 -17.00
C GLU A 155 17.27 5.22 -16.90
N THR A 156 17.87 5.84 -17.92
CA THR A 156 18.12 7.28 -18.00
C THR A 156 16.97 8.07 -18.63
N GLY A 157 15.88 7.40 -19.02
CA GLY A 157 14.77 7.99 -19.76
C GLY A 157 15.14 8.38 -21.19
N PHE A 158 14.38 9.31 -21.76
CA PHE A 158 14.57 9.74 -23.15
C PHE A 158 15.02 11.20 -23.25
N ALA A 159 16.11 11.42 -24.00
CA ALA A 159 16.64 12.75 -24.26
C ALA A 159 15.71 13.58 -25.16
N THR A 160 15.02 12.94 -26.11
CA THR A 160 14.19 13.61 -27.12
C THR A 160 12.81 12.98 -27.22
N ARG A 161 11.84 13.78 -27.67
CA ARG A 161 10.48 13.31 -27.95
C ARG A 161 10.48 12.21 -29.03
N GLY A 162 11.31 12.35 -30.08
CA GLY A 162 11.38 11.38 -31.17
C GLY A 162 11.70 9.97 -30.67
N TYR A 163 12.77 9.82 -29.89
CA TYR A 163 13.17 8.51 -29.35
C TYR A 163 12.12 7.91 -28.40
N PHE A 164 11.44 8.74 -27.61
CA PHE A 164 10.35 8.26 -26.77
C PHE A 164 9.17 7.73 -27.60
N LEU A 165 8.77 8.45 -28.65
CA LEU A 165 7.68 8.03 -29.54
C LEU A 165 8.05 6.78 -30.35
N ASP A 166 9.29 6.68 -30.83
CA ASP A 166 9.77 5.51 -31.54
C ASP A 166 9.75 4.27 -30.63
N TRP A 167 10.24 4.40 -29.39
CA TRP A 167 10.16 3.33 -28.40
C TRP A 167 8.71 2.94 -28.09
N MET A 168 7.80 3.90 -27.91
CA MET A 168 6.38 3.57 -27.69
C MET A 168 5.77 2.81 -28.86
N ARG A 169 6.13 3.17 -30.10
CA ARG A 169 5.66 2.49 -31.33
C ARG A 169 6.21 1.07 -31.42
N GLU A 170 7.49 0.86 -31.11
CA GLU A 170 8.11 -0.47 -31.07
C GLU A 170 7.48 -1.38 -29.99
N ASN A 171 6.92 -0.77 -28.95
CA ASN A 171 6.27 -1.46 -27.84
C ASN A 171 4.72 -1.34 -27.90
N GLU A 172 4.15 -0.90 -29.02
CA GLU A 172 2.71 -0.58 -29.14
C GLU A 172 1.83 -1.81 -28.93
N SER A 173 2.20 -2.95 -29.50
CA SER A 173 1.48 -4.23 -29.31
C SER A 173 1.37 -4.63 -27.84
N TYR A 174 2.39 -4.31 -27.04
CA TYR A 174 2.38 -4.53 -25.60
C TYR A 174 1.40 -3.59 -24.90
N LEU A 175 1.35 -2.33 -25.31
CA LEU A 175 0.45 -1.31 -24.77
C LEU A 175 -1.01 -1.54 -25.19
N GLU A 176 -1.27 -2.06 -26.38
CA GLU A 176 -2.60 -2.37 -26.90
C GLU A 176 -3.22 -3.58 -26.21
N TRP A 177 -2.51 -4.71 -26.14
CA TRP A 177 -2.94 -5.91 -25.40
C TRP A 177 -3.34 -5.57 -23.95
N ARG A 178 -2.65 -4.61 -23.35
CA ARG A 178 -2.92 -4.13 -21.99
C ARG A 178 -4.18 -3.30 -21.88
N ASN A 179 -4.47 -2.45 -22.86
CA ASN A 179 -5.70 -1.68 -22.88
C ASN A 179 -6.93 -2.61 -22.92
N GLU A 180 -6.81 -3.78 -23.53
CA GLU A 180 -7.86 -4.81 -23.49
C GLU A 180 -8.04 -5.40 -22.09
N ILE A 181 -6.95 -5.68 -21.37
CA ILE A 181 -7.03 -6.15 -19.96
C ILE A 181 -7.70 -5.11 -19.06
N ILE A 182 -7.38 -3.82 -19.24
CA ILE A 182 -8.00 -2.73 -18.49
C ILE A 182 -9.51 -2.69 -18.75
N ARG A 183 -9.92 -2.81 -20.02
CA ARG A 183 -11.35 -2.85 -20.39
C ARG A 183 -12.04 -4.06 -19.76
N ALA A 184 -11.43 -5.24 -19.85
CA ALA A 184 -11.98 -6.46 -19.27
C ALA A 184 -12.11 -6.37 -17.74
N GLY A 185 -11.08 -5.87 -17.05
CA GLY A 185 -11.07 -5.71 -15.59
C GLY A 185 -12.12 -4.74 -15.06
N ASN A 186 -12.50 -3.72 -15.84
CA ASN A 186 -13.56 -2.77 -15.47
C ASN A 186 -14.98 -3.33 -15.68
N THR A 187 -15.18 -4.32 -16.54
CA THR A 187 -16.51 -4.92 -16.76
C THR A 187 -16.94 -5.87 -15.62
N GLY A 188 -15.99 -6.43 -14.87
CA GLY A 188 -16.27 -7.37 -13.78
C GLY A 188 -16.71 -6.75 -12.44
N SER A 189 -16.63 -5.43 -12.25
CA SER A 189 -17.02 -4.81 -10.96
C SER A 189 -18.50 -4.36 -10.88
N VAL A 190 -19.26 -4.46 -11.97
CA VAL A 190 -20.66 -3.99 -12.00
C VAL A 190 -21.65 -5.08 -11.55
N VAL A 191 -21.23 -6.34 -11.41
CA VAL A 191 -22.17 -7.47 -11.18
C VAL A 191 -22.29 -7.90 -9.71
N GLU A 192 -21.36 -7.54 -8.81
CA GLU A 192 -21.35 -8.08 -7.43
C GLU A 192 -22.07 -7.26 -6.36
N THR A 193 -22.61 -6.07 -6.66
CA THR A 193 -23.33 -5.25 -5.66
C THR A 193 -24.83 -5.48 -5.59
N SER A 194 -25.44 -6.34 -6.42
CA SER A 194 -26.89 -6.57 -6.39
C SER A 194 -27.37 -7.72 -5.49
N ALA A 195 -26.47 -8.53 -4.90
CA ALA A 195 -26.86 -9.72 -4.12
C ALA A 195 -26.74 -9.57 -2.59
N ALA A 196 -26.33 -8.41 -2.07
CA ALA A 196 -26.07 -8.23 -0.64
C ALA A 196 -27.20 -7.55 0.16
N ASN A 197 -28.35 -7.22 -0.46
CA ASN A 197 -29.42 -6.47 0.21
C ASN A 197 -30.73 -7.24 0.43
N GLU A 198 -30.68 -8.58 0.41
CA GLU A 198 -31.81 -9.42 0.82
C GLU A 198 -31.37 -10.41 1.90
N ARG A 199 -31.40 -9.95 3.15
CA ARG A 199 -31.73 -10.84 4.27
C ARG A 199 -32.78 -10.15 5.15
N PRO A 200 -33.81 -10.88 5.60
CA PRO A 200 -34.87 -10.37 6.46
C PRO A 200 -34.38 -9.98 7.85
#